data_AF-A0A531M510-F1
#
_entry.id   AF-A0A531M510-F1
#
_cell.length_a   1.000
_cell.length_b   1.000
_cell.length_c   1.000
_cell.angle_alpha   90.00
_cell.angle_beta   90.00
_cell.angle_gamma   90.00
#
_symmetry.space_group_name_H-M   'P 1'
#
loop_
_entity.id
_entity.type
_entity.pdbx_description
1 polymer ?
#
loop_
_entity_poly.entity_id
_entity_poly.type
_entity_poly.pdbx_seq_one_letter_code
_entity_poly.pdbx_strand_id
1 'polypeptide(L)'
;HAIDRIRARREPAAYIDAALNVADPAPGPEAMAVAGDETERIHHCLDELEKDRAAAVRGAYLKGESYAELAERHGVPLNTMRTWLRRSLMKLRECLER
;
A
#
# COMPACT_ATOMS: atom_id res chain seq x y z
N HIS A 1 4.31 32.41 55.67
CA HIS A 1 5.30 31.44 55.18
C HIS A 1 4.63 30.09 54.91
N ALA A 2 4.27 29.79 53.65
CA ALA A 2 3.89 28.43 53.22
C ALA A 2 3.73 28.36 51.69
N ILE A 3 4.84 28.50 50.94
CA ILE A 3 4.88 28.12 49.52
C ILE A 3 6.14 27.27 49.30
N ASP A 4 6.26 26.17 50.06
CA ASP A 4 7.44 25.28 49.95
C ASP A 4 7.06 23.79 50.03
N ARG A 5 5.92 23.40 49.46
CA ARG A 5 5.53 21.97 49.39
C ARG A 5 5.13 21.46 48.01
N ILE A 6 4.97 22.33 47.01
CA ILE A 6 4.55 21.93 45.67
C ILE A 6 5.76 21.64 44.74
N ARG A 7 7.00 21.92 45.18
CA ARG A 7 8.21 21.63 44.38
C ARG A 7 8.76 20.21 44.52
N ALA A 8 8.35 19.45 45.54
CA ALA A 8 8.91 18.12 45.81
C ALA A 8 8.33 16.98 44.94
N ARG A 9 7.45 17.30 43.98
CA ARG A 9 6.81 16.31 43.10
C ARG A 9 6.99 16.59 41.61
N ARG A 10 8.03 17.36 41.25
CA ARG A 10 8.47 17.42 39.86
C ARG A 10 9.34 16.19 39.63
N GLU A 11 8.70 15.12 39.19
CA GLU A 11 9.41 13.97 38.64
C GLU A 11 10.45 14.47 37.63
N PRO A 12 11.70 13.98 37.70
CA PRO A 12 12.75 14.45 36.82
C PRO A 12 12.32 14.26 35.38
N ALA A 13 12.64 15.26 34.54
CA ALA A 13 12.45 15.32 33.10
C ALA A 13 13.27 14.24 32.34
N ALA A 14 13.38 13.04 32.89
CA ALA A 14 14.12 11.90 32.35
C ALA A 14 13.30 11.09 31.34
N TYR A 15 11.98 11.32 31.23
CA TYR A 15 11.13 10.61 30.26
C TYR A 15 11.19 11.21 28.85
N ILE A 16 11.66 12.45 28.70
CA ILE A 16 11.66 13.15 27.40
C ILE A 16 12.90 12.80 26.56
N ASP A 17 14.02 12.42 27.20
CA ASP A 17 15.27 12.11 26.51
C ASP A 17 15.21 10.79 25.73
N ALA A 18 14.49 9.79 26.26
CA ALA A 18 14.31 8.49 25.61
C ALA A 18 13.39 8.51 24.38
N ALA A 19 12.56 9.55 24.22
CA ALA A 19 11.63 9.70 23.09
C ALA A 19 12.29 10.28 21.83
N LEU A 20 13.49 10.87 21.95
CA LEU A 20 14.19 11.52 20.83
C LEU A 20 14.98 10.54 19.94
N ASN A 21 15.05 9.25 20.32
CA ASN A 21 15.79 8.22 19.60
C ASN A 21 14.90 7.14 18.96
N VAL A 22 13.60 7.43 18.80
CA VAL A 22 12.76 6.65 17.89
C VAL A 22 13.12 7.09 16.48
N ALA A 23 14.05 6.39 15.85
CA ALA A 23 14.26 6.48 14.41
C ALA A 23 12.91 6.19 13.74
N ASP A 24 12.42 7.13 12.95
CA ASP A 24 11.23 6.90 12.15
C ASP A 24 11.49 5.69 11.25
N PRO A 25 10.68 4.62 11.29
CA PRO A 25 10.84 3.48 10.41
C PRO A 25 10.47 3.83 8.95
N ALA A 26 10.06 5.08 8.69
CA ALA A 26 9.82 5.56 7.35
C ALA A 26 11.06 5.35 6.48
N PRO A 27 10.86 4.85 5.24
CA PRO A 27 11.95 4.78 4.27
C PRO A 27 12.60 6.16 4.12
N GLY A 28 13.93 6.19 4.04
CA GLY A 28 14.67 7.41 3.75
C GLY A 28 14.23 8.04 2.41
N PRO A 29 14.59 9.30 2.15
CA PRO A 29 14.14 10.04 0.96
C PRO A 29 14.46 9.31 -0.36
N GLU A 30 15.59 8.59 -0.42
CA GLU A 30 15.95 7.73 -1.55
C GLU A 30 15.01 6.52 -1.72
N ALA A 31 14.65 5.86 -0.62
CA ALA A 31 13.75 4.72 -0.63
C ALA A 31 12.30 5.14 -0.92
N MET A 32 11.89 6.34 -0.50
CA MET A 32 10.62 6.95 -0.91
C MET A 32 10.60 7.26 -2.41
N ALA A 33 11.69 7.79 -2.98
CA ALA A 33 11.78 8.08 -4.40
C ALA A 33 11.70 6.80 -5.25
N VAL A 34 12.42 5.74 -4.86
CA VAL A 34 12.38 4.43 -5.53
C VAL A 34 11.00 3.77 -5.41
N ALA A 35 10.35 3.84 -4.24
CA ALA A 35 9.00 3.32 -4.05
C ALA A 35 7.94 4.07 -4.88
N GLY A 36 8.13 5.39 -5.05
CA GLY A 36 7.31 6.22 -5.93
C GLY A 36 7.44 5.79 -7.39
N ASP A 37 8.68 5.57 -7.85
CA ASP A 37 9.00 5.13 -9.21
C ASP A 37 8.36 3.76 -9.53
N GLU A 38 8.50 2.77 -8.64
CA GLU A 38 7.88 1.44 -8.83
C GLU A 38 6.35 1.52 -8.86
N THR A 39 5.75 2.33 -7.98
CA THR A 39 4.29 2.50 -7.95
C THR A 39 3.77 3.11 -9.26
N GLU A 40 4.48 4.11 -9.79
CA GLU A 40 4.14 4.74 -11.06
C GLU A 40 4.28 3.76 -12.23
N ARG A 41 5.34 2.93 -12.27
CA ARG A 41 5.52 1.87 -13.28
C ARG A 41 4.38 0.85 -13.24
N ILE A 42 3.95 0.40 -12.07
CA ILE A 42 2.81 -0.52 -11.93
C ILE A 42 1.52 0.13 -12.42
N HIS A 43 1.30 1.41 -12.08
CA HIS A 43 0.12 2.14 -12.56
C HIS A 43 0.10 2.29 -14.09
N HIS A 44 1.24 2.60 -14.70
CA HIS A 44 1.39 2.67 -16.14
C HIS A 44 1.08 1.31 -16.80
N CYS A 45 1.69 0.22 -16.31
CA CYS A 45 1.43 -1.11 -16.85
C CYS A 45 -0.02 -1.57 -16.67
N LEU A 46 -0.70 -1.15 -15.60
CA LEU A 46 -2.13 -1.40 -15.42
C LEU A 46 -2.99 -0.61 -16.40
N ASP A 47 -2.54 0.55 -16.89
CA ASP A 47 -3.26 1.37 -17.87
C ASP A 47 -3.18 0.78 -19.29
N GLU A 48 -2.13 -0.01 -19.59
CA GLU A 48 -2.02 -0.75 -20.86
C GLU A 48 -3.05 -1.91 -20.98
N LEU A 49 -3.66 -2.31 -19.87
CA LEU A 49 -4.74 -3.30 -19.88
C LEU A 49 -6.07 -2.68 -20.29
N GLU A 50 -6.93 -3.49 -20.91
CA GLU A 50 -8.34 -3.13 -21.10
C GLU A 50 -8.99 -2.75 -19.76
N LYS A 51 -9.79 -1.67 -19.74
CA LYS A 51 -10.32 -1.04 -18.52
C LYS A 51 -10.96 -2.03 -17.55
N ASP A 52 -11.80 -2.93 -18.05
CA ASP A 52 -12.45 -3.97 -17.24
C ASP A 52 -11.46 -4.95 -16.61
N ARG A 53 -10.40 -5.28 -17.34
CA ARG A 53 -9.36 -6.20 -16.85
C ARG A 53 -8.45 -5.53 -15.84
N ALA A 54 -8.10 -4.26 -16.06
CA ALA A 54 -7.38 -3.46 -15.08
C ALA A 54 -8.21 -3.34 -13.78
N ALA A 55 -9.50 -3.07 -13.90
CA ALA A 55 -10.42 -3.02 -12.76
C ALA A 55 -10.51 -4.37 -12.03
N ALA A 56 -10.61 -5.48 -12.76
CA ALA A 56 -10.63 -6.82 -12.17
C ALA A 56 -9.33 -7.17 -11.43
N VAL A 57 -8.17 -6.84 -11.99
CA VAL A 57 -6.86 -7.04 -11.32
C VAL A 57 -6.77 -6.20 -10.06
N ARG A 58 -7.13 -4.91 -10.12
CA ARG A 58 -7.15 -4.04 -8.92
C ARG A 58 -8.12 -4.57 -7.87
N GLY A 59 -9.28 -5.04 -8.29
CA GLY A 59 -10.26 -5.66 -7.40
C GLY A 59 -9.72 -6.88 -6.67
N ALA A 60 -9.14 -7.82 -7.41
CA ALA A 60 -8.59 -9.05 -6.86
C ALA A 60 -7.39 -8.80 -5.92
N TYR A 61 -6.42 -7.98 -6.34
CA TYR A 61 -5.12 -7.91 -5.68
C TYR A 61 -4.92 -6.69 -4.78
N LEU A 62 -5.66 -5.59 -5.00
CA LEU A 62 -5.57 -4.39 -4.15
C LEU A 62 -6.76 -4.25 -3.20
N LYS A 63 -7.94 -4.73 -3.61
CA LYS A 63 -9.17 -4.65 -2.81
C LYS A 63 -9.57 -5.96 -2.13
N GLY A 64 -8.93 -7.08 -2.48
CA GLY A 64 -9.20 -8.39 -1.89
C GLY A 64 -10.53 -9.02 -2.32
N GLU A 65 -11.10 -8.58 -3.44
CA GLU A 65 -12.38 -9.09 -3.94
C GLU A 65 -12.23 -10.51 -4.47
N SER A 66 -13.22 -11.35 -4.20
CA SER A 66 -13.22 -12.72 -4.70
C SER A 66 -13.47 -12.76 -6.21
N TYR A 67 -13.01 -13.83 -6.85
CA TYR A 67 -13.22 -14.00 -8.29
C TYR A 67 -14.71 -14.14 -8.66
N ALA A 68 -15.55 -14.58 -7.71
CA ALA A 68 -16.99 -14.66 -7.88
C ALA A 68 -17.62 -13.25 -7.91
N GLU A 69 -17.28 -12.39 -6.95
CA GLU A 69 -17.77 -11.00 -6.91
C GLU A 69 -17.34 -10.21 -8.15
N LEU A 70 -16.11 -10.42 -8.62
CA LEU A 70 -15.62 -9.82 -9.86
C LEU A 70 -16.36 -10.36 -11.09
N ALA A 71 -16.60 -11.67 -11.14
CA ALA A 71 -17.34 -12.30 -12.23
C ALA A 71 -18.77 -11.74 -12.33
N GLU A 72 -19.46 -11.61 -11.19
CA GLU A 72 -20.80 -11.02 -11.12
C GLU A 72 -20.79 -9.54 -11.53
N ARG A 73 -19.85 -8.74 -10.99
CA ARG A 73 -19.75 -7.30 -11.32
C ARG A 73 -19.52 -7.04 -12.80
N HIS A 74 -18.67 -7.85 -13.44
CA HIS A 74 -18.34 -7.70 -14.85
C HIS A 74 -19.27 -8.51 -15.77
N GLY A 75 -20.27 -9.23 -15.24
CA GLY A 75 -21.23 -10.00 -16.01
C GLY A 75 -20.63 -11.16 -16.81
N VAL A 76 -19.54 -11.76 -16.31
CA VAL A 76 -18.82 -12.85 -17.00
C VAL A 76 -18.84 -14.14 -16.18
N PRO A 77 -18.74 -15.32 -16.81
CA PRO A 77 -18.59 -16.58 -16.08
C PRO A 77 -17.31 -16.59 -15.20
N LEU A 78 -17.36 -17.28 -14.05
CA LEU A 78 -16.22 -17.39 -13.14
C LEU A 78 -14.95 -17.91 -13.83
N ASN A 79 -15.08 -18.87 -14.76
CA ASN A 79 -13.94 -19.40 -15.50
C ASN A 79 -13.35 -18.38 -16.50
N THR A 80 -14.18 -17.49 -17.04
CA THR A 80 -13.75 -16.36 -17.86
C THR A 80 -12.99 -15.35 -17.01
N MET A 81 -13.49 -15.02 -15.81
CA MET A 81 -12.80 -14.13 -14.87
C MET A 81 -11.41 -14.66 -14.49
N ARG A 82 -11.30 -15.96 -14.17
CA ARG A 82 -10.00 -16.62 -13.93
C ARG A 82 -9.05 -16.49 -15.11
N THR A 83 -9.56 -16.64 -16.34
CA THR A 83 -8.76 -16.51 -17.56
C THR A 83 -8.35 -15.06 -17.81
N TRP A 84 -9.23 -14.09 -17.56
CA TRP A 84 -8.91 -12.66 -17.63
C TRP A 84 -7.78 -12.31 -16.68
N LEU A 85 -7.90 -12.64 -15.40
CA LEU A 85 -6.89 -12.36 -14.40
C LEU A 85 -5.54 -13.00 -14.78
N ARG A 86 -5.54 -14.28 -15.16
CA ARG A 86 -4.32 -14.97 -15.58
C ARG A 86 -3.64 -14.26 -16.77
N ARG A 87 -4.39 -13.89 -17.80
CA ARG A 87 -3.85 -13.19 -18.99
C ARG A 87 -3.37 -11.79 -18.68
N SER A 88 -4.10 -11.06 -17.83
CA SER A 88 -3.70 -9.72 -17.40
C SER A 88 -2.41 -9.74 -16.59
N LEU A 89 -2.24 -10.70 -15.69
CA LEU A 89 -0.99 -10.85 -14.92
C LEU A 89 0.21 -11.17 -15.81
N MET A 90 0.03 -11.98 -16.87
CA MET A 90 1.10 -12.23 -17.83
C MET A 90 1.52 -10.93 -18.54
N LYS A 91 0.55 -10.15 -19.03
CA LYS A 91 0.81 -8.85 -19.65
C LYS A 91 1.48 -7.86 -18.71
N LEU A 92 1.03 -7.81 -17.46
CA LEU A 92 1.65 -6.95 -16.44
C LEU A 92 3.09 -7.33 -16.18
N ARG A 93 3.39 -8.64 -16.11
CA ARG A 93 4.76 -9.13 -15.98
C ARG A 93 5.61 -8.68 -17.18
N GLU A 94 5.13 -8.91 -18.39
CA GLU A 94 5.83 -8.50 -19.62
C GLU A 94 6.09 -6.99 -19.68
N CYS A 95 5.16 -6.16 -19.20
CA CYS A 95 5.34 -4.70 -19.14
C CYS A 95 6.36 -4.28 -18.08
N LEU A 96 6.33 -4.89 -16.89
CA LEU A 96 7.28 -4.57 -15.81
C LEU A 96 8.71 -5.08 -16.07
N GLU A 97 8.84 -6.13 -16.88
CA GLU A 97 10.12 -6.69 -17.33
C GLU A 97 10.77 -5.88 -18.48
N ARG A 98 10.05 -4.92 -19.06
CA ARG A 98 10.55 -4.03 -20.12
C ARG A 98 11.30 -2.83 -19.56
#